data_AF-A0A9D3W717-F1
#
_entry.id   AF-A0A9D3W717-F1
#
_cell.length_a   1.000
_cell.length_b   1.000
_cell.length_c   1.000
_cell.angle_alpha   90.00
_cell.angle_beta   90.00
_cell.angle_gamma   90.00
#
_symmetry.space_group_name_H-M   'P 1'
#
loop_
_entity.id
_entity.type
_entity.pdbx_description
1 polymer ?
#
loop_
_entity_poly.entity_id
_entity_poly.type
_entity_poly.pdbx_seq_one_letter_code
_entity_poly.pdbx_strand_id
1 'polypeptide(L)'
;MGISGTLEYLSDLMSSSGHKHKKRKQLQTVELKVRMDCDGCELKVKKALSSLNGVKSVNINRKQQKVTVTGYVEANKVLKKAKSTGKKAEIWPYVPYNLVAQPYAVTAYDKKAPPGYVRKVDNNVSSTATVTRYEDPYITMFSDENPNACSVM
;
A
#
# COMPACT_ATOMS: atom_id res chain seq x y z
N MET A 1 45.36 -36.38 -39.07
CA MET A 1 44.28 -36.47 -38.07
C MET A 1 44.14 -35.10 -37.42
N GLY A 2 43.27 -34.26 -37.97
CA GLY A 2 43.15 -32.85 -37.60
C GLY A 2 42.24 -32.63 -36.39
N ILE A 3 42.56 -31.62 -35.58
CA ILE A 3 41.95 -31.27 -34.29
C ILE A 3 40.59 -30.55 -34.49
N SER A 4 39.74 -31.02 -35.41
CA SER A 4 38.52 -30.29 -35.84
C SER A 4 37.38 -30.30 -34.82
N GLY A 5 37.46 -31.07 -33.74
CA GLY A 5 36.35 -31.22 -32.79
C GLY A 5 36.34 -30.22 -31.62
N THR A 6 37.43 -29.50 -31.37
CA THR A 6 37.54 -28.65 -30.16
C THR A 6 36.90 -27.28 -30.33
N LEU A 7 36.87 -26.73 -31.55
CA LEU A 7 36.23 -25.44 -31.82
C LEU A 7 34.70 -25.52 -31.76
N GLU A 8 34.10 -26.60 -32.25
CA GLU A 8 32.65 -26.86 -32.16
C GLU A 8 32.21 -26.99 -30.69
N TYR A 9 32.99 -27.72 -29.88
CA TYR A 9 32.72 -27.90 -28.45
C TYR A 9 32.82 -26.60 -27.63
N LEU A 10 33.77 -25.72 -27.98
CA LEU A 10 33.91 -24.41 -27.35
C LEU A 10 32.79 -23.43 -27.78
N SER A 11 32.26 -23.58 -28.99
CA SER A 11 31.10 -22.82 -29.50
C SER A 11 29.82 -23.13 -28.71
N ASP A 12 29.57 -24.40 -28.39
CA ASP A 12 28.41 -24.82 -27.58
C ASP A 12 28.51 -24.32 -26.12
N LEU A 13 29.72 -24.33 -25.55
CA LEU A 13 29.99 -23.78 -24.22
C LEU A 13 29.75 -22.27 -24.15
N MET A 14 30.12 -21.51 -25.18
CA MET A 14 29.87 -20.07 -25.24
C MET A 14 28.43 -19.69 -25.65
N SER A 15 27.72 -20.60 -26.34
CA SER A 15 26.30 -20.42 -26.70
C SER A 15 25.37 -20.55 -25.49
N SER A 16 25.85 -21.12 -24.38
CA SER A 16 25.13 -21.14 -23.08
C SER A 16 25.09 -19.77 -22.36
N SER A 17 25.59 -18.71 -23.01
CA SER A 17 25.50 -17.32 -22.58
C SER A 17 24.04 -16.84 -22.43
N GLY A 18 23.45 -17.15 -21.28
CA GLY A 18 22.60 -16.25 -20.50
C GLY A 18 21.41 -15.63 -21.23
N HIS A 19 20.44 -16.44 -21.63
CA HIS A 19 19.08 -15.94 -21.85
C HIS A 19 18.55 -15.41 -20.50
N LYS A 20 18.80 -14.12 -20.22
CA LYS A 20 18.15 -13.40 -19.13
C LYS A 20 16.66 -13.44 -19.39
N HIS A 21 15.94 -14.36 -18.76
CA HIS A 21 14.48 -14.39 -18.79
C HIS A 21 13.97 -13.02 -18.35
N LYS A 22 13.47 -12.25 -19.34
CA LYS A 22 12.91 -10.93 -19.13
C LYS A 22 11.58 -11.15 -18.41
N LYS A 23 11.60 -11.16 -17.07
CA LYS A 23 10.39 -11.31 -16.25
C LYS A 23 9.36 -10.28 -16.72
N ARG A 24 8.22 -10.77 -17.21
CA ARG A 24 7.10 -9.91 -17.63
C ARG A 24 6.62 -9.18 -16.38
N LYS A 25 6.60 -7.85 -16.43
CA LYS A 25 6.08 -7.03 -15.32
C LYS A 25 4.59 -7.31 -15.18
N GLN A 26 4.13 -7.48 -13.95
CA GLN A 26 2.70 -7.61 -13.66
C GLN A 26 2.01 -6.25 -13.78
N LEU A 27 0.72 -6.26 -14.06
CA LEU A 27 -0.10 -5.05 -14.04
C LEU A 27 -0.26 -4.63 -12.57
N GLN A 28 0.25 -3.44 -12.23
CA GLN A 28 0.24 -2.90 -10.89
C GLN A 28 -0.57 -1.59 -10.86
N THR A 29 -1.33 -1.41 -9.78
CA THR A 29 -1.94 -0.13 -9.42
C THR A 29 -1.10 0.49 -8.31
N VAL A 30 -0.50 1.65 -8.59
CA VAL A 30 0.36 2.38 -7.66
C VAL A 30 -0.34 3.68 -7.29
N GLU A 31 -0.49 3.90 -5.99
CA GLU A 31 -1.07 5.11 -5.44
C GLU A 31 0.01 5.99 -4.83
N LEU A 32 -0.02 7.28 -5.15
CA LEU A 32 0.95 8.26 -4.73
C LEU A 32 0.24 9.46 -4.09
N LYS A 33 0.83 9.99 -3.02
CA LYS A 33 0.47 11.29 -2.45
C LYS A 33 1.36 12.35 -3.06
N VAL A 34 0.78 13.32 -3.77
CA VAL A 34 1.52 14.39 -4.45
C VAL A 34 0.90 15.74 -4.13
N ARG A 35 1.69 16.66 -3.56
CA ARG A 35 1.27 18.03 -3.29
C ARG A 35 0.98 18.78 -4.61
N MET A 36 -0.27 19.14 -4.83
CA MET A 36 -0.75 19.86 -6.02
C MET A 36 -1.69 20.99 -5.56
N ASP A 37 -1.37 22.22 -5.99
CA ASP A 37 -2.08 23.43 -5.58
C ASP A 37 -2.83 24.09 -6.74
N CYS A 38 -2.45 23.74 -7.98
CA CYS A 38 -2.85 24.44 -9.20
C CYS A 38 -3.18 23.47 -10.35
N ASP A 39 -4.00 23.89 -11.32
CA ASP A 39 -4.35 23.05 -12.48
C ASP A 39 -3.13 22.78 -13.38
N GLY A 40 -2.22 23.76 -13.50
CA GLY A 40 -0.94 23.55 -14.18
C GLY A 40 -0.06 22.49 -13.51
N CYS A 41 -0.19 22.32 -12.19
CA CYS A 41 0.53 21.33 -11.41
C CYS A 41 -0.01 19.93 -11.72
N GLU A 42 -1.33 19.79 -11.79
CA GLU A 42 -2.02 18.57 -12.19
C GLU A 42 -1.60 18.14 -13.60
N LEU A 43 -1.65 19.07 -14.56
CA LEU A 43 -1.26 18.79 -15.95
C LEU A 43 0.20 18.37 -16.08
N LYS A 44 1.12 19.03 -15.36
CA LYS A 44 2.55 18.66 -15.33
C LYS A 44 2.75 17.24 -14.79
N VAL A 45 2.09 16.90 -13.68
CA VAL A 45 2.19 15.56 -13.08
C VAL A 45 1.58 14.50 -14.01
N LYS A 46 0.40 14.77 -14.57
CA LYS A 46 -0.25 13.88 -15.55
C LYS A 46 0.66 13.60 -16.74
N LYS A 47 1.23 14.64 -17.35
CA LYS A 47 2.13 14.52 -18.51
C LYS A 47 3.40 13.74 -18.14
N ALA A 48 4.00 14.03 -16.99
CA ALA A 48 5.21 13.34 -16.53
C ALA A 48 4.96 11.84 -16.30
N LEU A 49 3.81 11.47 -15.73
CA LEU A 49 3.46 10.07 -15.45
C LEU A 49 2.99 9.32 -16.71
N SER A 50 2.23 9.96 -17.59
CA SER A 50 1.82 9.37 -18.87
C SER A 50 3.01 9.15 -19.82
N SER A 51 4.09 9.92 -19.68
CA SER A 51 5.32 9.72 -20.46
C SER A 51 6.15 8.49 -20.05
N LEU A 52 5.79 7.80 -18.96
CA LEU A 52 6.50 6.62 -18.51
C LEU A 52 6.12 5.38 -19.33
N ASN A 53 7.13 4.65 -19.77
CA ASN A 53 6.95 3.39 -20.49
C ASN A 53 6.22 2.34 -19.63
N GLY A 54 5.08 1.86 -20.13
CA GLY A 54 4.27 0.82 -19.49
C GLY A 54 3.07 1.33 -18.68
N VAL A 55 2.85 2.65 -18.61
CA VAL A 55 1.64 3.22 -17.99
C VAL A 55 0.44 3.06 -18.92
N LYS A 56 -0.68 2.58 -18.37
CA LYS A 56 -1.95 2.39 -19.10
C LYS A 56 -2.92 3.54 -18.81
N SER A 57 -3.10 3.89 -17.55
CA SER A 57 -3.94 5.03 -17.17
C SER A 57 -3.40 5.76 -15.94
N VAL A 58 -3.70 7.06 -15.87
CA VAL A 58 -3.35 7.94 -14.76
C VAL A 58 -4.62 8.68 -14.34
N ASN A 59 -5.04 8.49 -13.10
CA ASN A 59 -6.15 9.19 -12.48
C ASN A 59 -5.62 10.11 -11.36
N ILE A 60 -6.09 11.35 -11.34
CA ILE A 60 -5.63 12.37 -10.39
C ILE A 60 -6.83 12.91 -9.63
N ASN A 61 -6.79 12.81 -8.30
CA ASN A 61 -7.77 13.38 -7.39
C ASN A 61 -7.15 14.58 -6.68
N ARG A 62 -7.39 15.79 -7.20
CA ARG A 62 -6.87 17.05 -6.63
C ARG A 62 -7.29 17.26 -5.17
N LYS A 63 -8.56 16.95 -4.84
CA LYS A 63 -9.12 17.09 -3.48
C LYS A 63 -8.35 16.28 -2.43
N GLN A 64 -7.93 15.06 -2.79
CA GLN A 64 -7.19 14.15 -1.91
C GLN A 64 -5.68 14.23 -2.10
N GLN A 65 -5.20 15.05 -3.05
CA GLN A 65 -3.79 15.07 -3.46
C GLN A 65 -3.26 13.66 -3.79
N LYS A 66 -4.15 12.83 -4.37
CA LYS A 66 -3.92 11.42 -4.65
C LYS A 66 -3.79 11.20 -6.15
N VAL A 67 -2.77 10.44 -6.53
CA VAL A 67 -2.52 10.04 -7.92
C VAL A 67 -2.52 8.52 -8.00
N THR A 68 -3.37 7.97 -8.83
CA THR A 68 -3.48 6.54 -9.08
C THR A 68 -2.96 6.24 -10.48
N VAL A 69 -1.89 5.45 -10.56
CA VAL A 69 -1.27 5.02 -11.81
C VAL A 69 -1.51 3.54 -11.99
N THR A 70 -2.09 3.13 -13.12
CA THR A 70 -2.24 1.71 -13.47
C THR A 70 -1.35 1.39 -14.67
N GLY A 71 -0.61 0.28 -14.60
CA GLY A 71 0.23 -0.14 -15.71
C GLY A 71 1.24 -1.22 -15.35
N TYR A 72 2.06 -1.60 -16.33
CA TYR A 72 3.16 -2.55 -16.19
C TYR A 72 4.43 -1.86 -15.69
N VAL A 73 4.32 -1.18 -14.55
CA VAL A 73 5.37 -0.32 -13.97
C VAL A 73 5.59 -0.63 -12.50
N GLU A 74 6.85 -0.50 -12.06
CA GLU A 74 7.22 -0.65 -10.65
C GLU A 74 6.98 0.65 -9.89
N ALA A 75 6.42 0.56 -8.67
CA ALA A 75 6.16 1.71 -7.80
C ALA A 75 7.37 2.66 -7.63
N ASN A 76 8.57 2.10 -7.47
CA ASN A 76 9.81 2.87 -7.33
C ASN A 76 10.11 3.78 -8.53
N LYS A 77 9.81 3.32 -9.75
CA LYS A 77 10.03 4.10 -10.98
C LYS A 77 9.02 5.24 -11.07
N VAL A 78 7.77 4.97 -10.73
CA VAL A 78 6.70 5.97 -10.70
C VAL A 78 7.00 7.05 -9.64
N LEU A 79 7.45 6.65 -8.44
CA LEU A 79 7.84 7.57 -7.37
C LEU A 79 9.00 8.48 -7.80
N LYS A 80 10.06 7.92 -8.40
CA LYS A 80 11.19 8.70 -8.91
C LYS A 80 10.75 9.72 -9.96
N LYS A 81 9.87 9.32 -10.88
CA LYS A 81 9.33 10.22 -11.90
C LYS A 81 8.45 11.31 -11.31
N ALA A 82 7.60 10.99 -10.33
CA ALA A 82 6.79 11.98 -9.65
C ALA A 82 7.67 13.04 -8.94
N LYS A 83 8.76 12.60 -8.28
CA LYS A 83 9.75 13.50 -7.66
C LYS A 83 10.48 14.37 -8.69
N SER A 84 10.73 13.87 -9.90
CA SER A 84 11.39 14.65 -10.97
C SER A 84 10.57 15.86 -11.45
N THR A 85 9.26 15.90 -11.16
CA THR A 85 8.40 17.06 -11.45
C THR A 85 8.64 18.24 -10.48
N GLY A 86 9.52 18.08 -9.48
CA GLY A 86 9.82 19.10 -8.47
C GLY A 86 8.75 19.20 -7.36
N LYS A 87 7.86 18.22 -7.28
CA LYS A 87 6.81 18.14 -6.25
C LYS A 87 7.16 17.10 -5.20
N LYS A 88 6.77 17.37 -3.94
CA LYS A 88 6.87 16.37 -2.87
C LYS A 88 5.91 15.23 -3.18
N ALA A 89 6.48 14.05 -3.40
CA ALA A 89 5.75 12.83 -3.73
C ALA A 89 6.16 11.70 -2.77
N GLU A 90 5.16 11.07 -2.20
CA GLU A 90 5.27 9.95 -1.27
C GLU A 90 4.37 8.81 -1.77
N ILE A 91 4.69 7.57 -1.38
CA ILE A 91 3.76 6.46 -1.62
C ILE A 91 2.50 6.71 -0.79
N TRP A 92 1.32 6.49 -1.37
CA TRP A 92 0.09 6.64 -0.60
C TRP A 92 0.12 5.61 0.53
N PRO A 93 -0.14 6.01 1.79
CA PRO A 93 -0.16 5.06 2.90
C PRO A 93 -1.26 4.05 2.64
N TYR A 94 -0.87 2.81 2.33
CA TYR A 94 -1.78 1.69 2.34
C TYR A 94 -2.09 1.39 3.79
N VAL A 95 -3.34 1.57 4.21
CA VAL A 95 -3.81 1.05 5.49
C VAL A 95 -4.19 -0.40 5.21
N PRO A 96 -3.35 -1.41 5.56
CA PRO A 96 -3.82 -2.79 5.54
C PRO A 96 -5.04 -2.88 6.43
N TYR A 97 -6.12 -3.51 5.94
CA TYR A 97 -7.38 -3.70 6.66
C TYR A 97 -7.18 -4.31 8.07
N ASN A 98 -6.06 -5.00 8.27
CA ASN A 98 -5.58 -5.60 9.51
C ASN A 98 -5.27 -4.58 10.63
N LEU A 99 -5.15 -3.29 10.30
CA LEU A 99 -4.88 -2.19 11.26
C LEU A 99 -6.14 -1.39 11.63
N VAL A 100 -7.29 -1.72 11.04
CA VAL A 100 -8.57 -1.21 11.56
C VAL A 100 -8.76 -1.90 12.90
N ALA A 101 -8.84 -1.13 14.00
CA ALA A 101 -8.84 -1.63 15.37
C ALA A 101 -9.99 -2.61 15.71
N GLN A 102 -10.97 -2.80 14.81
CA GLN A 102 -12.15 -3.62 15.05
C GLN A 102 -12.71 -4.25 13.75
N PRO A 103 -12.01 -5.16 13.05
CA PRO A 103 -12.63 -5.92 11.97
C PRO A 103 -13.17 -7.21 12.59
N TYR A 104 -14.30 -7.12 13.29
CA TYR A 104 -15.02 -8.26 13.87
C TYR A 104 -14.22 -9.07 14.91
N ALA A 105 -14.48 -8.83 16.20
CA ALA A 105 -14.00 -9.70 17.27
C ALA A 105 -14.72 -11.06 17.17
N VAL A 106 -14.09 -12.04 16.50
CA VAL A 106 -14.62 -13.40 16.29
C VAL A 106 -15.02 -14.06 17.61
N THR A 107 -14.37 -13.70 18.72
CA THR A 107 -14.62 -14.24 20.06
C THR A 107 -15.77 -13.56 20.81
N ALA A 108 -16.31 -12.44 20.30
CA ALA A 108 -17.37 -11.68 20.97
C ALA A 108 -18.77 -12.29 20.76
N TYR A 109 -18.99 -13.01 19.65
CA TYR A 109 -20.28 -13.58 19.26
C TYR A 109 -20.27 -15.12 19.42
N ASP A 110 -21.02 -15.63 20.40
CA ASP A 110 -21.31 -17.07 20.51
C ASP A 110 -22.54 -17.39 19.66
N LYS A 111 -22.46 -18.43 18.82
CA LYS A 111 -23.57 -18.91 17.98
C LYS A 111 -24.75 -19.42 18.79
N LYS A 112 -24.55 -19.69 20.09
CA LYS A 112 -25.57 -20.14 21.03
C LYS A 112 -26.24 -19.00 21.82
N ALA A 113 -25.75 -17.77 21.69
CA ALA A 113 -26.30 -16.64 22.41
C ALA A 113 -27.61 -16.14 21.77
N PRO A 114 -28.62 -15.74 22.56
CA PRO A 114 -29.81 -15.10 22.03
C PRO A 114 -29.46 -13.79 21.30
N PRO A 115 -30.26 -13.36 20.32
CA PRO A 115 -30.01 -12.13 19.56
C PRO A 115 -29.88 -10.93 20.52
N GLY A 116 -28.76 -10.22 20.44
CA GLY A 116 -28.46 -9.05 21.27
C GLY A 116 -27.49 -9.29 22.44
N TYR A 117 -27.05 -10.53 22.69
CA TYR A 117 -26.08 -10.82 23.74
C TYR A 117 -24.65 -10.94 23.18
N VAL A 118 -23.76 -10.03 23.61
CA VAL A 118 -22.33 -10.01 23.25
C VAL A 118 -21.52 -10.28 24.52
N ARG A 119 -20.55 -11.21 24.46
CA ARG A 119 -19.67 -11.47 25.62
C ARG A 119 -18.77 -10.25 25.88
N LYS A 120 -18.56 -9.91 27.16
CA LYS A 120 -17.42 -9.06 27.56
C LYS A 120 -16.13 -9.81 27.22
N VAL A 121 -15.38 -9.31 26.25
CA VAL A 121 -14.04 -9.78 25.91
C VAL A 121 -13.05 -8.69 26.27
N ASP A 122 -12.07 -9.01 27.11
CA ASP A 122 -11.01 -8.06 27.45
C ASP A 122 -10.08 -7.94 26.25
N ASN A 123 -9.90 -6.72 25.75
CA ASN A 123 -8.98 -6.37 24.67
C ASN A 123 -7.51 -6.54 25.13
N ASN A 124 -7.07 -7.75 25.43
CA ASN A 124 -5.67 -8.03 25.79
C ASN A 124 -4.80 -8.49 24.60
N VAL A 125 -5.19 -8.15 23.37
CA VAL A 125 -4.30 -8.23 22.20
C VAL A 125 -3.71 -6.85 21.96
N SER A 126 -2.90 -6.35 22.91
CA SER A 126 -2.20 -5.07 22.77
C SER A 126 -0.76 -5.09 23.29
N SER A 127 -0.20 -6.24 23.64
CA SER A 127 1.16 -6.31 24.17
C SER A 127 2.29 -6.45 23.13
N THR A 128 2.03 -6.33 21.82
CA THR A 128 3.12 -6.39 20.82
C THR A 128 2.97 -5.54 19.56
N ALA A 129 2.20 -4.46 19.58
CA ALA A 129 2.31 -3.44 18.53
C ALA A 129 2.19 -2.06 19.15
N THR A 130 3.18 -1.22 18.89
CA THR A 130 3.22 0.21 19.22
C THR A 130 1.99 0.90 18.61
N VAL A 131 0.88 0.94 19.35
CA VAL A 131 -0.28 1.75 19.04
C VAL A 131 -0.10 3.07 19.78
N THR A 132 0.11 4.15 19.02
CA THR A 132 -0.07 5.51 19.50
C THR A 132 -1.51 5.66 19.97
N ARG A 133 -1.76 5.59 21.28
CA ARG A 133 -3.06 5.90 21.88
C ARG A 133 -3.38 7.36 21.57
N TYR A 134 -4.30 7.59 20.63
CA TYR A 134 -5.17 8.76 20.74
C TYR A 134 -6.17 8.38 21.83
N GLU A 135 -5.99 8.96 23.03
CA GLU A 135 -7.00 8.91 24.08
C GLU A 135 -8.21 9.69 23.55
N ASP A 136 -9.17 9.00 22.95
CA ASP A 136 -10.47 9.60 22.62
C ASP A 136 -11.20 9.86 23.94
N PRO A 137 -11.40 11.13 24.37
CA PRO A 137 -12.00 11.48 25.67
C PRO A 137 -13.47 11.03 25.80
N TYR A 138 -14.05 10.50 24.72
CA TYR A 138 -15.41 9.98 24.67
C TYR A 138 -15.52 8.50 25.08
N ILE A 139 -14.43 7.72 25.01
CA ILE A 139 -14.45 6.29 25.39
C ILE A 139 -14.60 6.12 26.91
N THR A 140 -14.04 7.05 27.68
CA THR A 140 -14.06 7.00 29.13
C THR A 140 -15.32 7.63 29.74
N MET A 141 -16.22 8.24 28.97
CA MET A 141 -17.43 8.91 29.48
C MET A 141 -18.54 7.94 29.91
N PHE A 142 -18.50 6.69 29.47
CA PHE A 142 -19.49 5.65 29.82
C PHE A 142 -18.86 4.44 30.51
N SER A 143 -17.65 4.61 31.08
CA SER A 143 -16.99 3.55 31.83
C SER A 143 -17.65 3.38 33.20
N ASP A 144 -18.47 2.34 33.33
CA ASP A 144 -19.16 1.95 34.57
C ASP A 144 -18.21 1.68 35.76
N GLU A 145 -16.94 1.34 35.47
CA GLU A 145 -15.89 1.06 36.46
C GLU A 145 -15.20 2.31 37.02
N ASN A 146 -15.37 3.49 36.39
CA ASN A 146 -14.82 4.73 36.91
C ASN A 146 -15.95 5.56 37.56
N PRO A 147 -16.05 5.62 38.89
CA PRO A 147 -17.10 6.38 39.58
C PRO A 147 -17.03 7.90 39.28
N ASN A 148 -15.93 8.40 38.71
CA ASN A 148 -15.76 9.79 38.28
C ASN A 148 -16.06 10.02 36.78
N ALA A 149 -16.41 8.98 36.01
CA ALA A 149 -16.66 9.09 34.56
C ALA A 149 -18.11 9.47 34.19
N CYS A 150 -19.05 9.40 35.14
CA CYS A 150 -20.45 9.68 34.87
C CYS A 150 -20.70 11.20 34.82
N SER A 151 -20.47 11.82 33.67
CA SER A 151 -20.62 13.26 33.46
C SER A 151 -21.73 13.62 32.45
N VAL A 152 -22.82 12.87 32.42
CA VAL A 152 -24.00 13.20 31.59
C VAL A 152 -25.13 13.64 32.54
N MET A 153 -25.39 14.95 32.58
CA MET A 153 -26.64 15.55 33.07
C MET A 153 -27.65 15.58 31.93
#